data_AF-A0A961ULQ0-F1
#
_entry.id   AF-A0A961ULQ0-F1
#
_cell.length_a   1.000
_cell.length_b   1.000
_cell.length_c   1.000
_cell.angle_alpha   90.00
_cell.angle_beta   90.00
_cell.angle_gamma   90.00
#
_symmetry.space_group_name_H-M   'P 1'
#
loop_
_entity.id
_entity.type
_entity.pdbx_description
1 polymer ?
#
loop_
_entity_poly.entity_id
_entity_poly.type
_entity_poly.pdbx_seq_one_letter_code
_entity_poly.pdbx_strand_id
1 'polypeptide(L)'
;TGNSEIILDRKVSDKRVFPAMDITRSGTRKEELLVPADQLKKVYVLRRILTPMGTVDAIEFLLDKLRQTKTNADFFDSMNT
;
A
#
# COMPACT_ATOMS: atom_id res chain seq x y z
N THR A 1 21.37 -9.14 6.14
CA THR A 1 19.96 -9.45 6.46
C THR A 1 19.18 -8.16 6.50
N GLY A 2 18.10 -8.01 5.73
CA GLY A 2 17.32 -6.77 5.63
C GLY A 2 16.20 -6.70 6.67
N ASN A 3 15.83 -5.48 7.07
CA ASN A 3 14.68 -5.18 7.93
C ASN A 3 13.56 -4.42 7.18
N SER A 4 13.81 -4.05 5.92
CA SER A 4 12.88 -3.37 5.02
C SER A 4 13.07 -3.94 3.63
N GLU A 5 12.00 -4.44 3.03
CA GLU A 5 11.97 -4.90 1.65
C GLU A 5 10.92 -4.13 0.85
N ILE A 6 11.34 -3.57 -0.27
CA ILE A 6 10.45 -2.99 -1.28
C ILE A 6 10.60 -3.84 -2.54
N ILE A 7 9.55 -4.61 -2.85
CA ILE A 7 9.53 -5.51 -3.99
C ILE A 7 8.84 -4.82 -5.16
N LEU A 8 9.49 -4.85 -6.31
CA LEU A 8 8.92 -4.37 -7.57
C LEU A 8 8.54 -5.55 -8.44
N ASP A 9 7.39 -5.46 -9.11
CA ASP A 9 6.86 -6.52 -9.97
C ASP A 9 6.95 -6.13 -11.45
N ARG A 10 7.55 -7.03 -12.26
CA ARG A 10 7.72 -6.82 -13.69
C ARG A 10 6.39 -6.73 -14.44
N LYS A 11 5.38 -7.53 -14.07
CA LYS A 11 4.07 -7.55 -14.75
C LYS A 11 3.35 -6.21 -14.60
N VAL A 12 3.53 -5.55 -13.46
CA VAL A 12 2.99 -4.20 -13.22
C VAL A 12 3.69 -3.18 -14.11
N SER A 13 5.03 -3.25 -14.19
CA SER A 13 5.83 -2.39 -15.07
C SER A 13 5.51 -2.60 -16.55
N ASP A 14 5.30 -3.84 -17.00
CA ASP A 14 4.98 -4.17 -18.39
C ASP A 14 3.62 -3.56 -18.81
N LYS A 15 2.68 -3.45 -17.86
CA LYS A 15 1.40 -2.73 -18.03
C LYS A 15 1.53 -1.20 -17.91
N ARG A 16 2.74 -0.67 -17.71
CA ARG A 16 3.03 0.76 -17.54
C ARG A 16 2.34 1.40 -16.34
N VAL A 17 2.07 0.61 -15.30
CA VAL A 17 1.53 1.11 -14.04
C VAL A 17 2.69 1.46 -13.11
N PHE A 18 2.74 2.70 -12.64
CA PHE A 18 3.80 3.19 -11.77
C PHE A 18 3.22 3.88 -10.53
N PRO A 19 3.79 3.63 -9.34
CA PRO A 19 4.97 2.80 -9.06
C PRO A 19 4.68 1.30 -9.16
N ALA A 20 5.61 0.52 -9.73
CA ALA A 20 5.45 -0.92 -9.98
C ALA A 20 5.68 -1.79 -8.73
N MET A 21 5.10 -1.40 -7.59
CA MET A 21 5.35 -2.01 -6.28
C MET A 21 4.39 -3.15 -5.98
N ASP A 22 4.93 -4.25 -5.45
CA ASP A 22 4.12 -5.30 -4.83
C ASP A 22 3.89 -4.99 -3.35
N ILE A 23 2.72 -4.43 -3.05
CA ILE A 23 2.34 -4.00 -1.69
C ILE A 23 2.21 -5.20 -0.75
N THR A 24 1.77 -6.36 -1.25
CA THR A 24 1.51 -7.54 -0.42
C THR A 24 2.82 -8.15 0.09
N ARG A 25 3.87 -8.11 -0.74
CA ARG A 25 5.19 -8.66 -0.41
C ARG A 25 6.17 -7.64 0.16
N SER A 26 5.92 -6.34 -0.01
CA SER A 26 6.73 -5.27 0.57
C SER A 26 6.38 -5.03 2.03
N GLY A 27 7.36 -4.76 2.87
CA GLY A 27 7.15 -4.56 4.30
C GLY A 27 8.40 -4.12 5.04
N THR A 28 8.20 -3.65 6.28
CA THR A 28 9.27 -3.30 7.21
C THR A 28 9.03 -4.02 8.52
N ARG A 29 10.07 -4.63 9.10
CA ARG A 29 10.00 -5.26 10.41
C ARG A 29 9.90 -4.19 11.49
N LYS A 30 9.08 -4.45 12.51
CA LYS A 30 8.83 -3.54 13.63
C LYS A 30 8.28 -2.17 13.21
N GLU A 31 7.37 -2.16 12.23
CA GLU A 31 6.75 -0.92 11.73
C GLU A 31 5.93 -0.17 12.81
N GLU A 32 5.54 -0.84 13.90
CA GLU A 32 4.90 -0.23 15.07
C GLU A 32 5.77 0.79 15.81
N LEU A 33 7.09 0.77 15.60
CA LEU A 33 8.01 1.78 16.14
C LEU A 33 8.13 3.02 15.26
N LEU A 34 7.67 2.94 14.00
CA LEU A 34 7.82 3.98 12.99
C LEU A 34 6.51 4.71 12.70
N VAL A 35 5.38 4.03 12.89
CA VAL A 35 4.05 4.52 12.54
C VAL A 35 3.17 4.60 13.80
N PRO A 36 2.44 5.70 14.02
CA PRO A 36 1.45 5.80 15.08
C PRO A 36 0.43 4.66 15.05
N ALA A 37 0.00 4.19 16.23
CA ALA A 37 -0.84 3.00 16.36
C ALA A 37 -2.21 3.12 15.67
N ASP A 38 -2.76 4.33 15.58
CA ASP A 38 -3.99 4.65 14.86
C ASP A 38 -3.82 4.48 13.34
N GLN A 39 -2.72 5.01 12.77
CA GLN A 39 -2.40 4.83 11.35
C GLN A 39 -2.06 3.38 11.02
N LEU A 40 -1.34 2.68 11.91
CA LEU A 40 -0.98 1.28 11.70
C LEU A 40 -2.23 0.38 11.56
N LYS A 41 -3.27 0.63 12.35
CA LYS A 41 -4.56 -0.07 12.19
C LYS A 41 -5.18 0.17 10.82
N LYS A 42 -5.16 1.41 10.33
CA LYS A 42 -5.67 1.76 8.98
C LYS A 42 -4.86 1.04 7.88
N VAL A 43 -3.54 1.00 8.00
CA VAL A 43 -2.65 0.26 7.08
C VAL A 43 -2.97 -1.23 7.06
N TYR A 44 -3.25 -1.85 8.22
CA TYR A 44 -3.66 -3.25 8.28
C TYR A 44 -5.01 -3.52 7.61
N VAL A 45 -5.99 -2.64 7.80
CA VAL A 45 -7.28 -2.75 7.09
C VAL A 45 -7.06 -2.65 5.58
N LEU A 46 -6.27 -1.68 5.13
CA LEU A 46 -5.92 -1.53 3.71
C LEU A 46 -5.24 -2.80 3.16
N ARG A 47 -4.23 -3.33 3.85
CA ARG A 47 -3.56 -4.58 3.44
C ARG A 47 -4.53 -5.76 3.33
N ARG A 48 -5.50 -5.88 4.24
CA ARG A 48 -6.52 -6.96 4.17
C ARG A 48 -7.43 -6.82 2.95
N ILE A 49 -7.76 -5.61 2.53
CA ILE A 49 -8.54 -5.35 1.32
C ILE A 49 -7.74 -5.68 0.05
N LEU A 50 -6.44 -5.38 0.05
CA LEU A 50 -5.55 -5.62 -1.09
C LEU A 50 -5.10 -7.08 -1.23
N THR A 51 -5.06 -7.85 -0.13
CA THR A 51 -4.58 -9.26 -0.12
C THR A 51 -5.32 -10.20 -1.09
N PRO A 52 -6.66 -10.18 -1.22
CA PRO A 52 -7.35 -11.04 -2.19
C PRO A 52 -7.21 -10.57 -3.65
N MET A 53 -6.69 -9.36 -3.88
CA MET A 53 -6.48 -8.81 -5.22
C MET A 53 -5.16 -9.31 -5.82
N GLY A 54 -5.09 -9.42 -7.14
CA GLY A 54 -3.81 -9.61 -7.83
C GLY A 54 -2.91 -8.38 -7.68
N THR A 55 -1.59 -8.54 -7.75
CA THR A 55 -0.62 -7.44 -7.54
C THR A 55 -0.90 -6.21 -8.43
N VAL A 56 -1.33 -6.42 -9.68
CA VAL A 56 -1.70 -5.35 -10.61
C VAL A 56 -2.97 -4.63 -10.16
N ASP A 57 -4.03 -5.38 -9.90
CA ASP A 57 -5.32 -4.80 -9.54
C ASP A 57 -5.23 -4.07 -8.19
N ALA A 58 -4.43 -4.58 -7.27
CA ALA A 58 -4.16 -3.97 -5.97
C ALA A 58 -3.51 -2.58 -6.09
N ILE A 59 -2.47 -2.45 -6.94
CA ILE A 59 -1.78 -1.17 -7.11
C ILE A 59 -2.64 -0.17 -7.91
N GLU A 60 -3.40 -0.63 -8.90
CA GLU A 60 -4.33 0.22 -9.65
C GLU A 60 -5.44 0.74 -8.73
N PHE A 61 -6.05 -0.13 -7.93
CA PHE A 61 -7.05 0.26 -6.93
C PHE A 61 -6.48 1.28 -5.93
N LEU A 62 -5.26 1.04 -5.42
CA LEU A 62 -4.64 1.97 -4.49
C LEU A 62 -4.38 3.33 -5.15
N LEU A 63 -3.85 3.34 -6.37
CA LEU A 63 -3.59 4.57 -7.12
C LEU A 63 -4.87 5.36 -7.41
N ASP A 64 -5.95 4.69 -7.76
CA ASP A 64 -7.24 5.33 -8.01
C ASP A 64 -7.79 6.02 -6.77
N LYS A 65 -7.60 5.42 -5.59
CA LYS A 65 -7.99 6.05 -4.32
C LYS A 65 -7.06 7.20 -3.93
N LEU A 66 -5.74 7.01 -4.04
CA LEU A 66 -4.77 8.05 -3.71
C LEU A 66 -4.95 9.29 -4.59
N ARG A 67 -5.30 9.12 -5.86
CA ARG A 67 -5.59 10.24 -6.80
C ARG A 67 -6.76 11.13 -6.38
N GLN A 68 -7.67 10.64 -5.54
CA GLN A 68 -8.80 11.42 -5.02
C GLN A 68 -8.38 12.39 -3.91
N THR A 69 -7.16 12.23 -3.37
CA THR A 69 -6.68 12.94 -2.20
C THR A 69 -5.32 13.56 -2.47
N LYS A 70 -5.03 14.70 -1.84
CA LYS A 70 -3.73 15.36 -2.02
C LYS A 70 -2.67 14.81 -1.06
N THR A 71 -3.08 14.36 0.11
CA THR A 71 -2.19 13.87 1.15
C THR A 71 -2.61 12.50 1.67
N ASN A 72 -1.65 11.75 2.21
CA ASN A 72 -1.93 10.46 2.85
C ASN A 72 -2.82 10.60 4.09
N ALA A 73 -2.77 11.74 4.78
CA ALA A 73 -3.65 12.03 5.91
C ALA A 73 -5.12 12.07 5.46
N ASP A 74 -5.40 12.84 4.40
CA ASP A 74 -6.75 12.94 3.82
C ASP A 74 -7.25 11.57 3.33
N PHE A 75 -6.37 10.77 2.71
CA PHE A 75 -6.67 9.40 2.30
C PHE A 75 -7.08 8.53 3.48
N PHE A 76 -6.29 8.53 4.55
CA PHE A 76 -6.59 7.75 5.74
C PHE A 76 -7.85 8.23 6.47
N ASP A 77 -8.22 9.50 6.36
CA ASP A 77 -9.46 10.01 6.92
C ASP A 77 -10.68 9.65 6.07
N SER A 78 -10.52 9.59 4.75
CA SER A 78 -11.57 9.09 3.85
C SER A 78 -11.91 7.61 4.05
N MET A 79 -11.00 6.82 4.64
CA MET A 79 -11.24 5.42 5.01
C MET A 79 -12.06 5.25 6.31
N ASN A 80 -12.24 6.32 7.09
CA ASN A 80 -12.98 6.28 8.37
C ASN A 80 -14.50 6.50 8.20
N THR A 81 -15.02 6.59 6.97
CA THR A 81 -16.44 6.65 6.65
C THR A 81 -16.91 5.30 6.10
#